data_AF-A0A7S2MMS7-F1
#
_entry.id   AF-A0A7S2MMS7-F1
#
_cell.length_a   1.000
_cell.length_b   1.000
_cell.length_c   1.000
_cell.angle_alpha   90.00
_cell.angle_beta   90.00
_cell.angle_gamma   90.00
#
_symmetry.space_group_name_H-M   'P 1'
#
loop_
_entity.id
_entity.type
_entity.pdbx_description
1 polymer ?
#
loop_
_entity_poly.entity_id
_entity_poly.type
_entity_poly.pdbx_seq_one_letter_code
_entity_poly.pdbx_strand_id
1 'polypeptide(L)'
;LTKLSAYICGHVVETIPVTSSYGINELKEDLKEMYRKTGVKDTSMVFLISDSHIVEERFLVFVNDLLASGVIPNLFSNEEYDTIFSSLRKPAKDAGIPDSREAMMEFFINRVRCAMHVVLCFSPVGDVLRVRARKFPALINCTSIDMFHEWPKDALVSVAQHFLKDLELGEQGTKDNIAHHMAEVHTSVGTASLEYYDAEKRHNYTTPKSFLELIDFYKTLLEEKRTEMLELIARYETGLTTLKKTNEDVRSLQLDL
;
A
#
# COMPACT_ATOMS: atom_id res chain seq x y z
N LEU A 1 -1.10 1.12 -4.17
CA LEU A 1 -1.28 1.25 -5.64
C LEU A 1 -2.40 0.34 -6.14
N THR A 2 -2.35 -0.98 -5.90
CA THR A 2 -3.42 -1.91 -6.32
C THR A 2 -4.83 -1.46 -5.95
N LYS A 3 -5.05 -1.01 -4.70
CA LYS A 3 -6.36 -0.51 -4.26
C LYS A 3 -6.84 0.71 -5.05
N LEU A 4 -5.92 1.61 -5.41
CA LEU A 4 -6.22 2.79 -6.22
C LEU A 4 -6.55 2.38 -7.67
N SER A 5 -5.74 1.51 -8.26
CA SER A 5 -5.97 1.00 -9.63
C SER A 5 -7.31 0.27 -9.73
N ALA A 6 -7.62 -0.60 -8.76
CA ALA A 6 -8.89 -1.30 -8.70
C ALA A 6 -10.06 -0.33 -8.58
N TYR A 7 -9.95 0.72 -7.75
CA TYR A 7 -10.97 1.75 -7.64
C TYR A 7 -11.21 2.48 -8.97
N ILE A 8 -10.14 2.86 -9.69
CA ILE A 8 -10.23 3.51 -11.01
C ILE A 8 -10.90 2.57 -12.03
N CYS A 9 -10.59 1.27 -11.99
CA CYS A 9 -11.20 0.28 -12.86
C CYS A 9 -12.61 -0.16 -12.43
N GLY A 10 -13.14 0.35 -11.31
CA GLY A 10 -14.45 -0.06 -10.79
C GLY A 10 -14.49 -1.50 -10.26
N HIS A 11 -13.35 -2.07 -9.88
CA HIS A 11 -13.25 -3.41 -9.32
C HIS A 11 -13.31 -3.41 -7.80
N VAL A 12 -14.05 -4.36 -7.24
CA VAL A 12 -14.09 -4.56 -5.78
C VAL A 12 -12.79 -5.21 -5.33
N VAL A 13 -12.13 -4.67 -4.30
CA VAL A 13 -10.91 -5.27 -3.74
C VAL A 13 -11.27 -6.13 -2.55
N GLU A 14 -10.91 -7.40 -2.59
CA GLU A 14 -11.04 -8.33 -1.47
C GLU A 14 -9.65 -8.76 -1.01
N THR A 15 -9.46 -8.82 0.31
CA THR A 15 -8.22 -9.25 0.98
C THR A 15 -8.58 -10.19 2.11
N ILE A 16 -7.75 -11.19 2.37
CA ILE A 16 -7.96 -12.10 3.51
C ILE A 16 -7.54 -11.44 4.82
N PRO A 17 -8.27 -11.64 5.93
CA PRO A 17 -7.88 -11.11 7.23
C PRO A 17 -6.69 -11.90 7.81
N VAL A 18 -5.72 -11.20 8.39
CA VAL A 18 -4.60 -11.84 9.11
C VAL A 18 -4.98 -11.93 10.59
N THR A 19 -5.59 -13.05 10.98
CA THR A 19 -5.83 -13.37 12.40
C THR A 19 -5.15 -14.68 12.77
N SER A 20 -4.81 -14.85 14.05
CA SER A 20 -4.20 -16.09 14.55
C SER A 20 -5.09 -17.32 14.39
N SER A 21 -6.40 -17.12 14.20
CA SER A 21 -7.38 -18.17 13.96
C SER A 21 -7.68 -18.43 12.48
N TYR A 22 -7.10 -17.65 11.56
CA TYR A 22 -7.38 -17.79 10.14
C TYR A 22 -6.60 -18.96 9.55
N GLY A 23 -7.32 -20.03 9.19
CA GLY A 23 -6.75 -21.24 8.63
C GLY A 23 -7.24 -21.54 7.22
N ILE A 24 -7.02 -22.78 6.80
CA ILE A 24 -7.34 -23.26 5.45
C ILE A 24 -8.86 -23.27 5.21
N ASN A 25 -9.66 -23.52 6.24
CA ASN A 25 -11.12 -23.60 6.09
C ASN A 25 -11.73 -22.23 5.84
N GLU A 26 -11.26 -21.21 6.56
CA GLU A 26 -11.65 -19.81 6.37
C GLU A 26 -11.24 -19.34 4.97
N LEU A 27 -10.02 -19.67 4.52
CA LEU A 27 -9.58 -19.39 3.15
C LEU A 27 -10.48 -20.03 2.09
N LYS A 28 -10.91 -21.29 2.30
CA LYS A 28 -11.81 -21.95 1.37
C LYS A 28 -13.17 -21.26 1.31
N GLU A 29 -13.73 -20.85 2.44
CA GLU A 29 -15.01 -20.13 2.47
C GLU A 29 -14.91 -18.75 1.81
N ASP A 30 -13.82 -18.00 2.06
CA ASP A 30 -13.55 -16.74 1.37
C ASP A 30 -13.42 -16.95 -0.15
N LEU A 31 -12.67 -17.97 -0.58
CA LEU A 31 -12.55 -18.33 -2.00
C LEU A 31 -13.92 -18.69 -2.59
N LYS A 32 -14.75 -19.48 -1.90
CA LYS A 32 -16.10 -19.80 -2.37
C LYS A 32 -16.95 -18.54 -2.55
N GLU A 33 -16.89 -17.60 -1.60
CA GLU A 33 -17.62 -16.34 -1.71
C GLU A 33 -17.14 -15.52 -2.92
N MET A 34 -15.82 -15.42 -3.11
CA MET A 34 -15.22 -14.73 -4.26
C MET A 34 -15.63 -15.37 -5.59
N TYR A 35 -15.65 -16.70 -5.69
CA TYR A 35 -16.14 -17.45 -6.85
C TYR A 35 -17.65 -17.21 -7.11
N ARG A 36 -18.46 -17.12 -6.06
CA ARG A 36 -19.90 -16.80 -6.19
C ARG A 36 -20.10 -15.35 -6.67
N LYS A 37 -19.35 -14.38 -6.12
CA LYS A 37 -19.41 -12.97 -6.54
C LYS A 37 -19.00 -12.79 -8.02
N THR A 38 -17.93 -13.43 -8.44
CA THR A 38 -17.41 -13.33 -9.82
C THR A 38 -18.19 -14.17 -10.81
N GLY A 39 -18.36 -15.46 -10.52
CA GLY A 39 -18.95 -16.39 -11.47
C GLY A 39 -20.48 -16.31 -11.56
N VAL A 40 -21.20 -16.03 -10.45
CA VAL A 40 -22.68 -15.95 -10.46
C VAL A 40 -23.17 -14.52 -10.63
N LYS A 41 -22.63 -13.57 -9.87
CA LYS A 41 -23.07 -12.15 -9.92
C LYS A 41 -22.35 -11.31 -10.97
N ASP A 42 -21.38 -11.86 -11.68
CA ASP A 42 -20.56 -11.14 -12.67
C ASP A 42 -19.82 -9.91 -12.12
N THR A 43 -19.51 -9.91 -10.83
CA THR A 43 -18.85 -8.76 -10.21
C THR A 43 -17.35 -8.84 -10.43
N SER A 44 -16.79 -7.90 -11.20
CA SER A 44 -15.34 -7.80 -11.38
C SER A 44 -14.66 -7.41 -10.07
N MET A 45 -13.63 -8.17 -9.69
CA MET A 45 -12.95 -8.00 -8.42
C MET A 45 -11.45 -8.27 -8.51
N VAL A 46 -10.72 -7.68 -7.57
CA VAL A 46 -9.29 -7.90 -7.37
C VAL A 46 -9.09 -8.64 -6.06
N PHE A 47 -8.53 -9.85 -6.14
CA PHE A 47 -8.07 -10.59 -4.99
C PHE A 47 -6.63 -10.19 -4.67
N LEU A 48 -6.43 -9.42 -3.60
CA LEU A 48 -5.13 -8.89 -3.19
C LEU A 48 -4.54 -9.71 -2.04
N ILE A 49 -3.37 -10.32 -2.28
CA ILE A 49 -2.62 -11.08 -1.29
C ILE A 49 -1.20 -10.50 -1.18
N SER A 50 -0.69 -10.38 0.04
CA SER A 50 0.72 -10.02 0.29
C SER A 50 1.40 -11.08 1.17
N ASP A 51 2.72 -11.00 1.31
CA ASP A 51 3.49 -11.94 2.16
C ASP A 51 2.95 -12.08 3.58
N SER A 52 2.50 -10.97 4.18
CA SER A 52 1.92 -10.96 5.54
C SER A 52 0.61 -11.74 5.67
N HIS A 53 -0.09 -11.96 4.56
CA HIS A 53 -1.34 -12.73 4.54
C HIS A 53 -1.11 -14.24 4.44
N ILE A 54 0.10 -14.68 4.10
CA ILE A 54 0.44 -16.09 3.92
C ILE A 54 0.96 -16.64 5.25
N VAL A 55 0.04 -17.04 6.13
CA VAL A 55 0.35 -17.66 7.42
C VAL A 55 0.90 -19.07 7.24
N GLU A 56 0.30 -19.83 6.31
CA GLU A 56 0.72 -21.19 5.96
C GLU A 56 1.08 -21.30 4.47
N GLU A 57 2.16 -21.99 4.14
CA GLU A 57 2.54 -22.23 2.72
C GLU A 57 1.43 -22.93 1.92
N ARG A 58 0.56 -23.70 2.60
CA ARG A 58 -0.57 -24.40 1.98
C ARG A 58 -1.57 -23.47 1.32
N PHE A 59 -1.63 -22.19 1.72
CA PHE A 59 -2.50 -21.20 1.07
C PHE A 59 -2.14 -21.03 -0.40
N LEU A 60 -0.85 -21.14 -0.73
CA LEU A 60 -0.34 -20.99 -2.09
C LEU A 60 -0.71 -22.15 -3.00
N VAL A 61 -1.13 -23.31 -2.46
CA VAL A 61 -1.68 -24.41 -3.28
C VAL A 61 -2.98 -23.93 -3.95
N PHE A 62 -3.88 -23.34 -3.18
CA PHE A 62 -5.16 -22.83 -3.69
C PHE A 62 -4.96 -21.66 -4.66
N VAL A 63 -4.02 -20.76 -4.37
CA VAL A 63 -3.67 -19.65 -5.26
C VAL A 63 -3.05 -20.16 -6.56
N ASN A 64 -2.18 -21.18 -6.49
CA ASN A 64 -1.57 -21.79 -7.67
C ASN A 64 -2.63 -22.42 -8.58
N ASP A 65 -3.59 -23.17 -8.01
CA ASP A 65 -4.66 -23.81 -8.77
C ASP A 65 -5.60 -22.76 -9.38
N LEU A 66 -5.92 -21.68 -8.64
CA LEU A 66 -6.67 -20.53 -9.14
C LEU A 66 -5.97 -19.87 -10.34
N LEU A 67 -4.66 -19.65 -10.26
CA LEU A 67 -3.88 -19.01 -11.33
C LEU A 67 -3.67 -19.93 -12.54
N ALA A 68 -3.47 -21.23 -12.31
CA ALA A 68 -3.16 -22.18 -13.37
C ALA A 68 -4.38 -22.53 -14.23
N SER A 69 -5.50 -22.88 -13.60
CA SER A 69 -6.69 -23.39 -14.30
C SER A 69 -7.95 -22.60 -13.98
N GLY A 70 -7.97 -21.83 -12.88
CA GLY A 70 -9.19 -21.26 -12.33
C GLY A 70 -10.08 -22.29 -11.64
N VAL A 71 -9.63 -23.54 -11.48
CA VAL A 71 -10.36 -24.65 -10.86
C VAL A 71 -9.57 -25.13 -9.66
N ILE A 72 -10.12 -24.91 -8.47
CA ILE A 72 -9.56 -25.41 -7.23
C ILE A 72 -10.20 -26.77 -6.88
N PRO A 73 -9.41 -27.85 -6.75
CA PRO A 73 -9.93 -29.17 -6.38
C PRO A 73 -10.60 -29.16 -4.99
N ASN A 74 -11.76 -29.82 -4.88
CA ASN A 74 -12.52 -29.94 -3.63
C ASN A 74 -12.84 -28.58 -2.95
N LEU A 75 -13.01 -27.52 -3.75
CA LEU A 75 -13.48 -26.23 -3.24
C LEU A 75 -14.98 -26.28 -2.92
N PHE A 76 -15.80 -26.75 -3.87
CA PHE A 76 -17.25 -26.89 -3.72
C PHE A 76 -17.68 -28.36 -3.64
N SER A 77 -18.74 -28.63 -2.88
CA SER A 77 -19.44 -29.92 -2.94
C SER A 77 -20.30 -30.03 -4.22
N ASN A 78 -20.73 -31.25 -4.56
CA ASN A 78 -21.63 -31.46 -5.70
C ASN A 78 -22.96 -30.69 -5.54
N GLU A 79 -23.48 -30.62 -4.31
CA GLU A 79 -24.71 -29.89 -3.98
C GLU A 79 -24.54 -28.36 -4.16
N GLU A 80 -23.37 -27.83 -3.79
CA GLU A 80 -23.03 -26.42 -4.02
C GLU A 80 -22.93 -26.10 -5.52
N TYR A 81 -22.32 -26.99 -6.31
CA TYR A 81 -22.28 -26.84 -7.77
C TYR A 81 -23.67 -26.85 -8.39
N ASP A 82 -24.57 -27.74 -7.96
CA ASP A 82 -25.93 -27.79 -8.48
C ASP A 82 -26.69 -26.49 -8.18
N THR A 83 -26.46 -25.91 -7.00
CA THR A 83 -27.00 -24.60 -6.62
C THR A 83 -26.45 -23.47 -7.51
N ILE A 84 -25.14 -23.48 -7.79
CA ILE A 84 -24.50 -22.51 -8.69
C ILE A 84 -25.06 -22.65 -10.11
N PHE A 85 -25.14 -23.87 -10.65
CA PHE A 85 -25.65 -24.11 -11.99
C PHE A 85 -27.12 -23.70 -12.12
N SER A 86 -27.94 -23.95 -11.11
CA SER A 86 -29.34 -23.49 -11.11
C SER A 86 -29.45 -21.96 -11.25
N SER A 87 -28.55 -21.21 -10.59
CA SER A 87 -28.49 -19.75 -10.65
C SER A 87 -27.96 -19.25 -12.01
N LEU A 88 -27.11 -20.04 -12.66
CA LEU A 88 -26.47 -19.71 -13.93
C LEU A 88 -27.27 -20.15 -15.16
N ARG A 89 -28.31 -20.98 -15.03
CA ARG A 89 -29.07 -21.50 -16.18
C ARG A 89 -29.61 -20.41 -17.10
N LYS A 90 -30.15 -19.33 -16.54
CA LYS A 90 -30.67 -18.21 -17.35
C LYS A 90 -29.52 -17.51 -18.11
N PRO A 91 -28.46 -17.02 -17.45
CA PRO A 91 -27.30 -16.46 -18.15
C PRO A 91 -26.65 -17.41 -19.17
N ALA A 92 -26.56 -18.71 -18.86
CA ALA A 92 -25.97 -19.72 -19.73
C ALA A 92 -26.82 -19.93 -20.99
N LYS A 93 -28.15 -19.98 -20.85
CA LYS A 93 -29.08 -20.06 -21.97
C LYS A 93 -29.00 -18.81 -22.86
N ASP A 94 -28.91 -17.62 -22.25
CA ASP A 94 -28.75 -16.36 -22.97
C ASP A 94 -27.42 -16.32 -23.76
N ALA A 95 -26.38 -17.00 -23.26
CA ALA A 95 -25.09 -17.19 -23.91
C ALA A 95 -25.03 -18.40 -24.88
N GLY A 96 -26.13 -19.13 -25.08
CA GLY A 96 -26.20 -20.29 -25.98
C GLY A 96 -25.47 -21.54 -25.49
N ILE A 97 -25.19 -21.65 -24.19
CA ILE A 97 -24.48 -22.78 -23.59
C ILE A 97 -25.47 -23.94 -23.32
N PRO A 98 -25.12 -25.19 -23.69
CA PRO A 98 -25.95 -26.37 -23.38
C PRO A 98 -26.11 -26.59 -21.87
N ASP A 99 -27.27 -27.09 -21.44
CA ASP A 99 -27.55 -27.49 -20.04
C ASP A 99 -26.96 -28.87 -19.71
N SER A 100 -25.66 -29.05 -19.98
CA SER A 100 -24.85 -30.19 -19.52
C SER A 100 -23.95 -29.75 -18.38
N ARG A 101 -23.62 -30.68 -17.47
CA ARG A 101 -22.80 -30.37 -16.29
C ARG A 101 -21.42 -29.84 -16.69
N GLU A 102 -20.83 -30.41 -17.73
CA GLU A 102 -19.52 -30.05 -18.24
C GLU A 102 -19.54 -28.63 -18.83
N ALA A 103 -20.53 -28.31 -19.66
CA ALA A 103 -20.65 -27.00 -20.30
C ALA A 103 -20.98 -25.90 -19.28
N MET A 104 -21.83 -26.19 -18.30
CA MET A 104 -22.14 -25.26 -17.20
C MET A 104 -20.93 -25.01 -16.30
N MET A 105 -20.12 -26.03 -16.03
CA MET A 105 -18.86 -25.88 -15.30
C MET A 105 -17.89 -24.98 -16.06
N GLU A 106 -17.66 -25.25 -17.35
CA GLU A 106 -16.77 -24.44 -18.18
C GLU A 106 -17.24 -22.99 -18.26
N PHE A 107 -18.55 -22.76 -18.43
CA PHE A 107 -19.14 -21.43 -18.43
C PHE A 107 -18.91 -20.69 -17.10
N PHE A 108 -19.13 -21.35 -15.96
CA PHE A 108 -18.89 -20.77 -14.64
C PHE A 108 -17.42 -20.39 -14.45
N ILE A 109 -16.49 -21.31 -14.74
CA ILE A 109 -15.06 -21.07 -14.57
C ILE A 109 -14.56 -19.98 -15.51
N ASN A 110 -15.07 -19.91 -16.75
CA ASN A 110 -14.70 -18.84 -17.67
C ASN A 110 -15.13 -17.46 -17.14
N ARG A 111 -16.34 -17.36 -16.57
CA ARG A 111 -16.79 -16.10 -15.92
C ARG A 111 -15.91 -15.72 -14.74
N VAL A 112 -15.54 -16.68 -13.91
CA VAL A 112 -14.60 -16.45 -12.80
C VAL A 112 -13.27 -15.93 -13.33
N ARG A 113 -12.70 -16.55 -14.38
CA ARG A 113 -11.43 -16.13 -14.99
C ARG A 113 -11.48 -14.74 -15.62
N CYS A 114 -12.62 -14.34 -16.17
CA CYS A 114 -12.80 -13.01 -16.74
C CYS A 114 -13.00 -11.92 -15.67
N ALA A 115 -13.65 -12.24 -14.56
CA ALA A 115 -14.04 -11.26 -13.55
C ALA A 115 -13.09 -11.21 -12.33
N MET A 116 -12.33 -12.27 -12.05
CA MET A 116 -11.41 -12.34 -10.91
C MET A 116 -9.97 -12.03 -11.32
N HIS A 117 -9.42 -10.95 -10.79
CA HIS A 117 -8.02 -10.56 -11.00
C HIS A 117 -7.21 -10.80 -9.73
N VAL A 118 -6.22 -11.68 -9.79
CA VAL A 118 -5.35 -11.98 -8.63
C VAL A 118 -4.13 -11.06 -8.66
N VAL A 119 -3.88 -10.34 -7.57
CA VAL A 119 -2.70 -9.47 -7.41
C VAL A 119 -1.89 -9.94 -6.20
N LEU A 120 -0.65 -10.31 -6.46
CA LEU A 120 0.29 -10.81 -5.47
C LEU A 120 1.36 -9.75 -5.18
N CYS A 121 1.51 -9.39 -3.92
CA CYS A 121 2.51 -8.44 -3.46
C CYS A 121 3.58 -9.16 -2.63
N PHE A 122 4.63 -9.64 -3.31
CA PHE A 122 5.75 -10.33 -2.67
C PHE A 122 7.01 -9.48 -2.66
N SER A 123 7.72 -9.54 -1.53
CA SER A 123 9.04 -8.94 -1.40
C SER A 123 10.08 -9.77 -2.16
N PRO A 124 10.95 -9.14 -2.96
CA PRO A 124 12.08 -9.82 -3.58
C PRO A 124 13.20 -10.11 -2.57
N VAL A 125 13.09 -9.61 -1.33
CA VAL A 125 14.12 -9.76 -0.30
C VAL A 125 14.11 -11.19 0.27
N GLY A 126 15.29 -11.80 0.29
CA GLY A 126 15.50 -13.15 0.81
C GLY A 126 15.11 -14.26 -0.16
N ASP A 127 15.14 -15.50 0.32
CA ASP A 127 14.95 -16.69 -0.52
C ASP A 127 13.49 -17.14 -0.64
N VAL A 128 12.57 -16.54 0.11
CA VAL A 128 11.17 -17.00 0.23
C VAL A 128 10.45 -16.97 -1.11
N LEU A 129 10.53 -15.85 -1.84
CA LEU A 129 9.92 -15.73 -3.17
C LEU A 129 10.48 -16.77 -4.14
N ARG A 130 11.80 -16.95 -4.15
CA ARG A 130 12.48 -17.94 -5.01
C ARG A 130 12.05 -19.36 -4.71
N VAL A 131 11.90 -19.72 -3.44
CA VAL A 131 11.44 -21.05 -3.01
C VAL A 131 9.97 -21.26 -3.40
N ARG A 132 9.11 -20.27 -3.15
CA ARG A 132 7.68 -20.32 -3.52
C ARG A 132 7.49 -20.43 -5.03
N ALA A 133 8.25 -19.68 -5.82
CA ALA A 133 8.25 -19.73 -7.27
C ALA A 133 8.57 -21.13 -7.82
N ARG A 134 9.51 -21.85 -7.20
CA ARG A 134 9.85 -23.23 -7.59
C ARG A 134 8.78 -24.23 -7.19
N LYS A 135 8.16 -24.05 -6.01
CA LYS A 135 7.08 -24.92 -5.50
C LYS A 135 5.76 -24.71 -6.25
N PHE A 136 5.47 -23.47 -6.66
CA PHE A 136 4.20 -23.03 -7.23
C PHE A 136 4.45 -22.25 -8.55
N PRO A 137 4.67 -22.94 -9.67
CA PRO A 137 5.05 -22.29 -10.93
C PRO A 137 4.01 -21.31 -11.49
N ALA A 138 2.72 -21.48 -11.16
CA ALA A 138 1.67 -20.58 -11.65
C ALA A 138 1.83 -19.15 -11.11
N LEU A 139 2.52 -18.97 -9.98
CA LEU A 139 2.83 -17.65 -9.42
C LEU A 139 3.67 -16.79 -10.38
N ILE A 140 4.49 -17.43 -11.24
CA ILE A 140 5.34 -16.74 -12.23
C ILE A 140 4.79 -16.91 -13.65
N ASN A 141 4.34 -18.12 -14.00
CA ASN A 141 3.99 -18.44 -15.38
C ASN A 141 2.63 -17.86 -15.81
N CYS A 142 1.72 -17.64 -14.85
CA CYS A 142 0.35 -17.18 -15.11
C CYS A 142 0.10 -15.75 -14.64
N THR A 143 1.15 -15.04 -14.20
CA THR A 143 1.07 -13.65 -13.74
C THR A 143 1.99 -12.76 -14.58
N SER A 144 1.68 -11.47 -14.63
CA SER A 144 2.59 -10.46 -15.16
C SER A 144 3.37 -9.86 -13.99
N ILE A 145 4.70 -9.88 -14.09
CA ILE A 145 5.58 -9.38 -13.02
C ILE A 145 5.76 -7.87 -13.20
N ASP A 146 5.29 -7.11 -12.22
CA ASP A 146 5.55 -5.67 -12.10
C ASP A 146 6.60 -5.46 -10.99
N MET A 147 7.77 -4.94 -11.37
CA MET A 147 8.91 -4.78 -10.47
C MET A 147 8.95 -3.36 -9.90
N PHE A 148 8.75 -3.27 -8.58
CA PHE A 148 8.88 -2.02 -7.83
C PHE A 148 10.35 -1.75 -7.51
N HIS A 149 10.89 -0.72 -8.12
CA HIS A 149 12.25 -0.26 -7.89
C HIS A 149 12.28 0.84 -6.83
N GLU A 150 13.45 1.06 -6.26
CA GLU A 150 13.73 2.24 -5.46
C GLU A 150 13.43 3.51 -6.27
N TRP A 151 12.97 4.56 -5.59
CA TRP A 151 12.67 5.80 -6.27
C TRP A 151 13.96 6.46 -6.75
N PRO A 152 14.07 6.80 -8.05
CA PRO A 152 15.20 7.56 -8.55
C PRO A 152 15.23 8.94 -7.88
N LYS A 153 16.40 9.57 -7.88
CA LYS A 153 16.60 10.90 -7.28
C LYS A 153 15.58 11.93 -7.78
N ASP A 154 15.27 11.91 -9.07
CA ASP A 154 14.28 12.83 -9.65
C ASP A 154 12.87 12.62 -9.10
N ALA A 155 12.47 11.37 -8.85
CA ALA A 155 11.19 11.05 -8.22
C ALA A 155 11.17 11.50 -6.75
N LEU A 156 12.26 11.29 -6.01
CA LEU A 156 12.39 11.77 -4.62
C LEU A 156 12.25 13.30 -4.55
N VAL A 157 12.91 14.03 -5.45
CA VAL A 157 12.81 15.49 -5.54
C VAL A 157 11.39 15.91 -5.88
N SER A 158 10.76 15.30 -6.89
CA SER A 158 9.38 15.63 -7.29
C SER A 158 8.38 15.38 -6.16
N VAL A 159 8.53 14.28 -5.42
CA VAL A 159 7.69 13.95 -4.28
C VAL A 159 7.91 14.96 -3.15
N ALA A 160 9.17 15.27 -2.82
CA ALA A 160 9.48 16.28 -1.80
C ALA A 160 8.91 17.66 -2.18
N GLN A 161 9.08 18.12 -3.41
CA GLN A 161 8.49 19.38 -3.88
C GLN A 161 6.97 19.39 -3.78
N HIS A 162 6.31 18.28 -4.14
CA HIS A 162 4.86 18.16 -4.01
C HIS A 162 4.40 18.30 -2.56
N PHE A 163 5.04 17.59 -1.63
CA PHE A 163 4.67 17.65 -0.21
C PHE A 163 5.09 18.94 0.50
N LEU A 164 6.16 19.62 0.05
CA LEU A 164 6.63 20.88 0.63
C LEU A 164 5.92 22.12 0.06
N LYS A 165 5.09 21.96 -0.97
CA LYS A 165 4.43 23.08 -1.66
C LYS A 165 3.66 24.00 -0.70
N ASP A 166 2.92 23.41 0.23
CA ASP A 166 2.04 24.13 1.16
C ASP A 166 2.79 24.77 2.34
N LEU A 167 4.08 24.49 2.52
CA LEU A 167 4.86 25.08 3.60
C LEU A 167 5.46 26.44 3.19
N GLU A 168 5.35 27.41 4.08
CA GLU A 168 6.01 28.71 3.93
C GLU A 168 7.50 28.59 4.25
N LEU A 169 8.34 28.19 3.29
CA LEU A 169 9.79 27.98 3.48
C LEU A 169 10.65 29.13 2.95
N GLY A 170 10.05 30.30 2.73
CA GLY A 170 10.71 31.44 2.10
C GLY A 170 10.67 31.37 0.58
N GLU A 171 11.77 31.75 -0.06
CA GLU A 171 11.88 31.82 -1.52
C GLU A 171 11.81 30.44 -2.19
N GLN A 172 11.39 30.44 -3.46
CA GLN A 172 11.25 29.21 -4.25
C GLN A 172 12.58 28.45 -4.38
N GLY A 173 13.70 29.16 -4.53
CA GLY A 173 15.02 28.54 -4.59
C GLY A 173 15.39 27.78 -3.30
N THR A 174 14.97 28.28 -2.14
CA THR A 174 15.18 27.60 -0.85
C THR A 174 14.34 26.33 -0.77
N LYS A 175 13.08 26.37 -1.22
CA LYS A 175 12.21 25.19 -1.31
C LYS A 175 12.82 24.08 -2.16
N ASP A 176 13.30 24.44 -3.34
CA ASP A 176 13.90 23.49 -4.27
C ASP A 176 15.19 22.89 -3.70
N ASN A 177 16.04 23.70 -3.07
CA ASN A 177 17.25 23.24 -2.40
C ASN A 177 16.94 22.25 -1.26
N ILE A 178 15.90 22.51 -0.46
CA ILE A 178 15.47 21.61 0.61
C ILE A 178 15.01 20.26 0.01
N ALA A 179 14.23 20.28 -1.07
CA ALA A 179 13.78 19.07 -1.74
C ALA A 179 14.96 18.24 -2.29
N HIS A 180 15.93 18.89 -2.94
CA HIS A 180 17.16 18.24 -3.39
C HIS A 180 17.99 17.68 -2.24
N HIS A 181 18.09 18.41 -1.13
CA HIS A 181 18.82 17.95 0.05
C HIS A 181 18.15 16.74 0.70
N MET A 182 16.83 16.74 0.84
CA MET A 182 16.09 15.58 1.36
C MET A 182 16.32 14.33 0.51
N ALA A 183 16.28 14.47 -0.82
CA ALA A 183 16.57 13.36 -1.73
C ALA A 183 18.01 12.83 -1.55
N GLU A 184 18.99 13.73 -1.45
CA GLU A 184 20.40 13.36 -1.24
C GLU A 184 20.61 12.62 0.09
N VAL A 185 20.01 13.12 1.17
CA VAL A 185 20.08 12.48 2.49
C VAL A 185 19.44 11.10 2.45
N HIS A 186 18.30 10.94 1.77
CA HIS A 186 17.67 9.62 1.66
C HIS A 186 18.55 8.63 0.89
N THR A 187 19.18 9.07 -0.20
CA THR A 187 20.11 8.23 -0.97
C THR A 187 21.37 7.86 -0.17
N SER A 188 21.91 8.79 0.62
CA SER A 188 23.11 8.52 1.43
C SER A 188 22.87 7.47 2.51
N VAL A 189 21.65 7.37 3.05
CA VAL A 189 21.26 6.30 3.98
C VAL A 189 21.32 4.92 3.30
N GLY A 190 21.06 4.84 2.00
CA GLY A 190 21.23 3.60 1.24
C GLY A 190 22.69 3.13 1.24
N THR A 191 23.63 4.04 0.96
CA THR A 191 25.08 3.75 1.02
C THR A 191 25.52 3.37 2.43
N ALA A 192 25.12 4.13 3.44
CA ALA A 192 25.42 3.83 4.83
C ALA A 192 24.84 2.47 5.29
N SER A 193 23.69 2.05 4.75
CA SER A 193 23.09 0.76 5.09
C SER A 193 23.91 -0.42 4.53
N LEU A 194 24.60 -0.23 3.41
CA LEU A 194 25.54 -1.22 2.86
C LEU A 194 26.79 -1.34 3.74
N GLU A 195 27.37 -0.20 4.14
CA GLU A 195 28.52 -0.19 5.06
C GLU A 195 28.16 -0.84 6.42
N TYR A 196 26.96 -0.57 6.92
CA TYR A 196 26.44 -1.19 8.13
C TYR A 196 26.28 -2.72 7.98
N TYR A 197 25.81 -3.19 6.83
CA TYR A 197 25.74 -4.62 6.56
C TYR A 197 27.12 -5.27 6.51
N ASP A 198 28.11 -4.59 5.93
CA ASP A 198 29.47 -5.12 5.85
C ASP A 198 30.10 -5.27 7.23
N ALA A 199 29.88 -4.31 8.12
CA ALA A 199 30.38 -4.32 9.49
C ALA A 199 29.60 -5.28 10.42
N GLU A 200 28.27 -5.19 10.46
CA GLU A 200 27.45 -5.85 11.48
C GLU A 200 26.69 -7.07 10.98
N LYS A 201 26.71 -7.34 9.67
CA LYS A 201 25.92 -8.41 9.01
C LYS A 201 24.41 -8.34 9.33
N ARG A 202 23.93 -7.14 9.63
CA ARG A 202 22.53 -6.83 9.89
C ARG A 202 21.99 -5.95 8.76
N HIS A 203 20.84 -6.35 8.22
CA HIS A 203 20.20 -5.57 7.16
C HIS A 203 19.42 -4.39 7.74
N ASN A 204 19.60 -3.22 7.14
CA ASN A 204 18.73 -2.06 7.28
C ASN A 204 18.20 -1.70 5.89
N TYR A 205 16.88 -1.54 5.75
CA TYR A 205 16.25 -1.29 4.45
C TYR A 205 15.65 0.11 4.44
N THR A 206 16.01 0.90 3.44
CA THR A 206 15.33 2.15 3.13
C THR A 206 14.10 1.84 2.29
N THR A 207 13.00 2.52 2.59
CA THR A 207 11.76 2.39 1.80
C THR A 207 11.26 3.78 1.41
N PRO A 208 10.49 3.91 0.31
CA PRO A 208 9.79 5.15 0.00
C PRO A 208 8.91 5.65 1.16
N LYS A 209 8.40 4.74 2.00
CA LYS A 209 7.66 5.10 3.21
C LYS A 209 8.54 5.86 4.21
N SER A 210 9.77 5.40 4.45
CA SER A 210 10.73 6.10 5.32
C SER A 210 11.08 7.51 4.80
N PHE A 211 11.07 7.70 3.47
CA PHE A 211 11.23 9.04 2.88
C PHE A 211 10.03 9.95 3.15
N LEU A 212 8.80 9.42 3.04
CA LEU A 212 7.60 10.17 3.40
C LEU A 212 7.56 10.51 4.90
N GLU A 213 8.01 9.59 5.76
CA GLU A 213 8.16 9.83 7.20
C GLU A 213 9.20 10.92 7.50
N LEU A 214 10.31 10.97 6.76
CA LEU A 214 11.28 12.08 6.86
C LEU A 214 10.64 13.43 6.52
N ILE A 215 9.85 13.49 5.45
CA ILE A 215 9.15 14.73 5.06
C ILE A 215 8.14 15.13 6.13
N ASP A 216 7.35 14.18 6.62
CA ASP A 216 6.34 14.43 7.66
C ASP A 216 6.97 14.89 8.98
N PHE A 217 8.05 14.23 9.39
CA PHE A 217 8.85 14.63 10.55
C PHE A 217 9.40 16.05 10.40
N TYR A 218 9.92 16.40 9.22
CA TYR A 218 10.40 17.75 8.95
C TYR A 218 9.29 18.80 9.09
N LYS A 219 8.07 18.52 8.60
CA LYS A 219 6.92 19.43 8.72
C LYS A 219 6.56 19.66 10.18
N THR A 220 6.38 18.58 10.93
CA THR A 220 6.01 18.63 12.36
C THR A 220 7.07 19.38 13.16
N LEU A 221 8.34 19.04 12.99
CA LEU A 221 9.44 19.70 13.70
C LEU A 221 9.54 21.20 13.39
N LEU A 222 9.31 21.57 12.12
CA LEU A 222 9.36 22.98 11.73
C LEU A 222 8.22 23.78 12.35
N GLU A 223 7.00 23.22 12.40
CA GLU A 223 5.85 23.85 13.04
C GLU A 223 6.06 24.04 14.55
N GLU A 224 6.56 23.01 15.23
CA GLU A 224 6.93 23.07 16.65
C GLU A 224 7.95 24.19 16.91
N LYS A 225 9.04 24.21 16.14
CA LYS A 225 10.10 25.22 16.32
C LYS A 225 9.67 26.64 15.98
N ARG A 226 8.77 26.80 15.00
CA ARG A 226 8.17 28.11 14.68
C ARG A 226 7.29 28.60 15.82
N THR A 227 6.47 27.71 16.38
CA THR A 227 5.58 28.04 17.49
C THR A 227 6.40 28.45 18.72
N GLU A 228 7.40 27.66 19.10
CA GLU A 228 8.33 28.00 20.19
C GLU A 228 9.00 29.38 19.99
N MET A 229 9.42 29.68 18.75
CA MET A 229 10.09 30.94 18.45
C MET A 229 9.13 32.13 18.46
N LEU A 230 7.90 31.96 17.97
CA LEU A 230 6.86 33.00 18.01
C LEU A 230 6.45 33.33 19.45
N GLU A 231 6.30 32.31 20.30
CA GLU A 231 6.04 32.51 21.73
C GLU A 231 7.18 33.29 22.41
N LEU A 232 8.42 32.95 22.07
CA LEU A 232 9.59 33.64 22.59
C LEU A 232 9.65 35.11 22.12
N ILE A 233 9.36 35.37 20.84
CA ILE A 233 9.26 36.73 20.28
C ILE A 233 8.18 37.54 21.01
N ALA A 234 6.97 36.99 21.14
CA ALA A 234 5.85 37.66 21.83
C ALA A 234 6.19 37.99 23.29
N ARG A 235 6.90 37.09 23.97
CA ARG A 235 7.41 37.32 25.33
C ARG A 235 8.41 38.48 25.37
N TYR A 236 9.36 38.53 24.44
CA TYR A 236 10.34 39.63 24.37
C TYR A 236 9.69 40.97 24.00
N GLU A 237 8.74 40.99 23.07
CA GLU A 237 7.99 42.20 22.71
C GLU A 237 7.20 42.75 23.89
N THR A 238 6.54 41.88 24.65
CA THR A 238 5.85 42.26 25.89
C THR A 238 6.82 42.84 26.92
N GLY A 239 8.00 42.23 27.07
CA GLY A 239 9.07 42.72 27.96
C GLY A 239 9.60 44.09 27.53
N LEU A 240 9.88 44.28 26.24
CA LEU A 240 10.35 45.56 25.67
C LEU A 240 9.30 46.66 25.82
N THR A 241 8.02 46.35 25.58
CA THR A 241 6.92 47.30 25.73
C THR A 241 6.78 47.74 27.19
N THR A 242 6.93 46.80 28.13
CA THR A 242 6.93 47.09 29.57
C THR A 242 8.11 47.99 29.96
N LEU A 243 9.32 47.67 29.51
CA LEU A 243 10.52 48.48 29.77
C LEU A 243 10.39 49.89 29.22
N LYS A 244 9.85 50.04 28.01
CA LYS A 244 9.61 51.33 27.38
C LYS A 244 8.64 52.17 28.21
N LYS A 245 7.53 51.56 28.63
CA LYS A 245 6.53 52.21 29.50
C LYS A 245 7.14 52.66 30.83
N THR A 246 7.89 51.78 31.51
CA THR A 246 8.56 52.15 32.77
C THR A 246 9.55 53.30 32.59
N ASN A 247 10.28 53.34 31.47
CA ASN A 247 11.21 54.42 31.18
C ASN A 247 10.49 55.75 30.91
N GLU A 248 9.35 55.72 30.22
CA GLU A 248 8.48 56.88 30.02
C GLU A 248 7.90 57.37 31.36
N ASP A 249 7.45 56.47 32.23
CA ASP A 249 6.93 56.78 33.57
C ASP A 249 8.01 57.38 34.49
N VAL A 250 9.26 56.88 34.43
CA VAL A 250 10.37 57.47 35.19
C VAL A 250 10.72 58.86 34.67
N ARG A 251 10.66 59.06 33.34
CA ARG A 251 10.95 60.36 32.73
C ARG A 251 9.90 61.41 33.09
N SER A 252 8.62 61.05 33.17
CA SER A 252 7.59 61.98 33.63
C SER A 252 7.79 62.36 35.09
N LEU A 253 8.09 61.39 35.95
CA LEU A 253 8.38 61.65 37.37
C LEU A 253 9.59 62.58 37.57
N GLN A 254 10.62 62.50 36.72
CA GLN A 254 11.76 63.43 36.76
C GLN A 254 11.42 64.85 36.32
N LEU A 255 10.38 65.05 35.50
CA LEU A 255 9.93 66.37 35.09
C LEU A 255 8.99 67.02 36.11
N ASP A 256 8.31 66.20 36.92
CA ASP A 256 7.39 66.64 37.98
C ASP A 256 8.12 67.00 39.30
N LEU A 257 9.43 66.74 39.39
CA LEU A 257 10.33 67.00 40.53
C LEU A 257 11.17 68.27 40.32
#